data_AF-A0A954Y293-F1
#
_entry.id   AF-A0A954Y293-F1
#
_cell.length_a   1.000
_cell.length_b   1.000
_cell.length_c   1.000
_cell.angle_alpha   90.00
_cell.angle_beta   90.00
_cell.angle_gamma   90.00
#
_symmetry.space_group_name_H-M   'P 1'
#
loop_
_entity.id
_entity.type
_entity.pdbx_description
1 polymer ?
#
loop_
_entity_poly.entity_id
_entity_poly.type
_entity_poly.pdbx_seq_one_letter_code
_entity_poly.pdbx_strand_id
1 'polypeptide(L)'
;AAVVILTAAYILWAIQRVYLGAEYKGPHPEALTPITMRELAIASPLMALAIILGVYPNALFRYMQPSVDRQVTQLAAWTEKFDDSRETVNQALGDDGEQMAALD
;
A
#
# COMPACT_ATOMS: atom_id res chain seq x y z
N ALA A 1 -1.90 -11.19 9.26
CA ALA A 1 -0.82 -11.78 10.08
C ALA A 1 0.01 -12.80 9.30
N ALA A 2 -0.59 -13.83 8.69
CA ALA A 2 0.14 -14.89 7.98
C ALA A 2 1.09 -14.37 6.88
N VAL A 3 0.68 -13.38 6.09
CA VAL A 3 1.52 -12.78 5.02
C VAL A 3 2.83 -12.22 5.60
N VAL A 4 2.75 -11.43 6.67
CA VAL A 4 3.93 -10.83 7.31
C VAL A 4 4.89 -11.91 7.83
N ILE A 5 4.35 -12.97 8.43
CA ILE A 5 5.14 -14.10 8.94
C ILE A 5 5.83 -14.84 7.79
N LEU A 6 5.11 -15.14 6.72
CA LEU A 6 5.66 -15.81 5.54
C LEU A 6 6.73 -14.97 4.86
N THR A 7 6.52 -13.65 4.71
CA THR A 7 7.52 -12.73 4.15
C THR A 7 8.80 -12.72 4.99
N ALA A 8 8.68 -12.58 6.31
CA ALA A 8 9.83 -12.57 7.20
C ALA A 8 10.59 -13.91 7.20
N ALA A 9 9.86 -15.03 7.28
CA ALA A 9 10.43 -16.37 7.24
C ALA A 9 11.18 -16.63 5.92
N TYR A 10 10.61 -16.23 4.78
CA TYR A 10 11.23 -16.40 3.47
C TYR A 10 12.50 -15.56 3.32
N ILE A 11 12.47 -14.28 3.74
CA ILE A 11 13.66 -13.40 3.70
C ILE A 11 14.77 -13.98 4.60
N LEU A 12 14.44 -14.42 5.81
CA LEU A 12 15.42 -15.01 6.73
C LEU A 12 16.05 -16.29 6.17
N TRP A 13 15.21 -17.21 5.65
CA TRP A 13 15.68 -18.44 5.02
C TRP A 13 16.57 -18.18 3.80
N ALA A 14 16.22 -17.19 2.98
CA ALA A 14 17.00 -16.80 1.81
C ALA A 14 18.38 -16.25 2.22
N ILE A 15 18.45 -15.37 3.23
CA ILE A 15 19.72 -14.82 3.73
C ILE A 15 20.60 -15.94 4.29
N GLN A 16 20.02 -16.85 5.08
CA GLN A 16 20.72 -18.02 5.62
C GLN A 16 21.31 -18.90 4.53
N ARG A 17 20.58 -19.12 3.44
CA ARG A 17 21.01 -19.98 2.34
C ARG A 17 22.04 -19.33 1.43
N VAL A 18 21.90 -18.03 1.13
CA VAL A 18 22.72 -17.32 0.14
C VAL A 18 24.03 -16.81 0.74
N TYR A 19 23.98 -16.22 1.95
CA TYR A 19 25.14 -15.57 2.55
C TYR A 19 25.80 -16.40 3.67
N LEU A 20 25.01 -17.13 4.45
CA LEU A 20 25.49 -17.93 5.59
C LEU A 20 25.64 -19.43 5.25
N GLY A 21 25.38 -19.81 4.00
CA GLY A 21 25.46 -21.18 3.51
C GLY A 21 26.90 -21.66 3.29
N ALA A 22 27.06 -22.91 2.85
CA ALA A 22 28.36 -23.46 2.48
C ALA A 22 29.02 -22.64 1.36
N GLU A 23 30.36 -22.53 1.41
CA GLU A 23 31.16 -21.80 0.43
C GLU A 23 30.79 -22.22 -1.00
N TYR A 24 30.71 -21.23 -1.91
CA TYR A 24 30.33 -21.45 -3.29
C TYR A 24 31.37 -22.33 -4.00
N LYS A 25 30.99 -23.58 -4.33
CA LYS A 25 31.81 -24.54 -5.09
C LYS A 25 31.29 -24.72 -6.53
N GLY A 26 30.81 -23.65 -7.15
CA GLY A 26 30.33 -23.70 -8.54
C GLY A 26 31.46 -23.63 -9.57
N PRO A 27 31.14 -23.80 -10.87
CA PRO A 27 32.14 -23.82 -11.95
C PRO A 27 32.82 -22.48 -12.22
N HIS A 28 32.27 -21.37 -11.72
CA HIS A 28 32.73 -20.00 -12.01
C HIS A 28 32.98 -19.17 -10.74
N PRO A 29 33.93 -19.56 -9.87
CA PRO A 29 34.30 -18.77 -8.71
C PRO A 29 34.86 -17.38 -9.09
N GLU A 30 35.47 -17.25 -10.27
CA GLU A 30 36.03 -15.99 -10.79
C GLU A 30 34.98 -14.91 -11.12
N ALA A 31 33.69 -15.28 -11.23
CA ALA A 31 32.62 -14.32 -11.46
C ALA A 31 32.22 -13.54 -10.19
N LEU A 32 32.63 -14.01 -9.01
CA LEU A 32 32.40 -13.36 -7.73
C LEU A 32 33.44 -12.24 -7.54
N THR A 33 33.15 -11.08 -8.12
CA THR A 33 33.99 -9.90 -7.98
C THR A 33 33.55 -9.05 -6.79
N PRO A 34 34.49 -8.36 -6.10
CA PRO A 34 34.15 -7.41 -5.07
C PRO A 34 33.26 -6.28 -5.61
N ILE A 35 32.38 -5.77 -4.77
CA ILE A 35 31.48 -4.67 -5.12
C ILE A 35 32.27 -3.49 -5.70
N THR A 36 31.85 -3.00 -6.86
CA THR A 36 32.50 -1.86 -7.50
C THR A 36 32.02 -0.54 -6.88
N MET A 37 32.84 0.51 -6.96
CA MET A 37 32.45 1.84 -6.45
C MET A 37 31.18 2.39 -7.11
N ARG A 38 30.92 2.01 -8.37
CA ARG A 38 29.70 2.43 -9.09
C ARG A 38 28.45 1.74 -8.53
N GLU A 39 28.54 0.45 -8.20
CA GLU A 39 27.43 -0.29 -7.58
C GLU A 39 27.11 0.29 -6.19
N LEU A 40 28.13 0.56 -5.38
CA LEU A 40 27.95 1.17 -4.07
C LEU A 40 27.31 2.56 -4.17
N ALA A 41 27.71 3.37 -5.16
CA ALA A 41 27.15 4.70 -5.36
C ALA A 41 25.67 4.70 -5.79
N ILE A 42 25.18 3.61 -6.38
CA ILE A 42 23.76 3.44 -6.74
C ILE A 42 22.97 2.83 -5.57
N ALA A 43 23.57 1.89 -4.82
CA ALA A 43 22.96 1.27 -3.66
C ALA A 43 22.84 2.24 -2.46
N SER A 44 23.81 3.13 -2.28
CA SER A 44 23.85 4.06 -1.15
C SER A 44 22.69 5.06 -1.08
N PRO A 45 22.24 5.75 -2.16
CA PRO A 45 21.08 6.62 -2.09
C PRO A 45 19.80 5.84 -1.82
N LEU A 46 19.65 4.63 -2.36
CA LEU A 46 18.49 3.77 -2.08
C LEU A 46 18.43 3.37 -0.60
N MET A 47 19.57 2.97 -0.03
CA MET A 47 19.70 2.65 1.40
C MET A 47 19.39 3.88 2.26
N ALA A 48 19.94 5.04 1.90
CA ALA A 48 19.69 6.29 2.61
C ALA A 48 18.20 6.65 2.61
N LEU A 49 17.53 6.56 1.45
CA LEU A 49 16.09 6.80 1.34
C LEU A 49 15.28 5.79 2.14
N ALA A 50 15.63 4.51 2.12
CA ALA A 50 14.95 3.49 2.93
C ALA A 50 15.03 3.79 4.44
N ILE A 51 16.20 4.22 4.92
CA ILE A 51 16.40 4.60 6.32
C ILE A 51 15.64 5.89 6.66
N ILE A 52 15.75 6.93 5.82
CA ILE A 52 15.07 8.21 6.04
C ILE A 52 13.56 8.02 6.07
N LEU A 53 12.99 7.27 5.14
CA LEU A 53 11.56 6.99 5.10
C LEU A 53 11.12 6.07 6.23
N GLY A 54 11.99 5.16 6.69
CA GLY A 54 11.72 4.31 7.84
C GLY A 54 11.68 5.07 9.18
N VAL A 55 12.60 6.02 9.37
CA VAL A 55 12.70 6.80 10.62
C VAL A 55 11.81 8.04 10.61
N TYR A 56 11.74 8.76 9.49
CA TYR A 56 10.94 9.98 9.32
C TYR A 56 10.01 9.90 8.10
N PRO A 57 8.93 9.10 8.17
CA PRO A 57 7.96 8.99 7.09
C PRO A 57 7.14 10.28 6.88
N ASN A 58 7.08 11.15 7.90
CA ASN A 58 6.35 12.42 7.85
C ASN A 58 6.82 13.37 6.76
N ALA A 59 8.10 13.31 6.34
CA ALA A 59 8.58 14.10 5.19
C ALA A 59 7.75 13.81 3.94
N LEU A 60 7.47 12.54 3.68
CA LEU A 60 6.72 12.10 2.52
C LEU A 60 5.22 12.31 2.72
N PHE A 61 4.69 12.00 3.91
CA PHE A 61 3.26 12.15 4.18
C PHE A 61 2.78 13.60 4.06
N ARG A 62 3.54 14.58 4.56
CA ARG A 62 3.18 16.00 4.46
C ARG A 62 3.02 16.49 3.02
N TYR A 63 3.77 15.91 2.08
CA TYR A 63 3.64 16.22 0.67
C TYR A 63 2.37 15.60 0.06
N MET A 64 2.00 14.39 0.49
CA MET A 64 0.85 13.65 -0.07
C MET A 64 -0.50 14.04 0.55
N GLN A 65 -0.52 14.41 1.83
CA GLN A 65 -1.73 14.79 2.59
C GLN A 65 -2.70 15.69 1.83
N PRO A 66 -2.31 16.86 1.27
CA PRO A 66 -3.28 17.75 0.63
C PRO A 66 -3.99 17.13 -0.58
N SER A 67 -3.30 16.27 -1.32
CA SER A 67 -3.88 15.57 -2.48
C SER A 67 -4.78 14.42 -2.04
N VAL A 68 -4.43 13.73 -0.97
CA VAL A 68 -5.24 12.64 -0.39
C VAL A 68 -6.50 13.21 0.24
N ASP A 69 -6.40 14.28 1.02
CA ASP A 69 -7.53 14.91 1.69
C ASP A 69 -8.58 15.38 0.68
N ARG A 70 -8.15 16.03 -0.40
CA ARG A 70 -9.07 16.44 -1.48
C ARG A 70 -9.83 15.25 -2.08
N GLN A 71 -9.13 14.14 -2.33
CA GLN A 71 -9.75 12.93 -2.87
C GLN A 71 -10.75 12.32 -1.88
N VAL A 72 -10.40 12.26 -0.60
CA VAL A 72 -11.29 11.75 0.46
C VAL A 72 -12.53 12.64 0.60
N THR A 73 -12.36 13.97 0.63
CA THR A 73 -13.50 14.90 0.71
C THR A 73 -14.42 14.80 -0.50
N GLN A 74 -13.87 14.66 -1.71
CA GLN A 74 -14.67 14.48 -2.92
C GLN A 74 -15.46 13.17 -2.90
N LEU A 75 -14.84 12.06 -2.46
CA LEU A 75 -15.52 10.78 -2.29
C LEU A 75 -16.60 10.86 -1.21
N ALA A 76 -16.32 11.48 -0.06
CA ALA A 76 -17.28 11.62 1.03
C ALA A 76 -18.52 12.44 0.58
N ALA A 77 -18.30 13.56 -0.10
CA ALA A 77 -19.38 14.39 -0.63
C ALA A 77 -20.19 13.69 -1.72
N TRP A 78 -19.56 12.80 -2.50
CA TRP A 78 -20.26 11.95 -3.46
C TRP A 78 -21.12 10.90 -2.75
N THR A 79 -20.58 10.23 -1.72
CA THR A 79 -21.32 9.22 -0.95
C THR A 79 -22.55 9.80 -0.24
N GLU A 80 -22.42 10.98 0.40
CA GLU A 80 -23.54 11.65 1.08
C GLU A 80 -24.69 11.97 0.13
N LYS A 81 -24.39 12.51 -1.06
CA LYS A 81 -25.41 12.80 -2.08
C LYS A 81 -26.15 11.56 -2.57
N PHE A 82 -25.43 10.43 -2.70
CA PHE A 82 -26.03 9.18 -3.13
C PHE A 82 -26.95 8.58 -2.06
N ASP A 83 -26.61 8.74 -0.78
CA ASP A 83 -27.44 8.27 0.33
C ASP A 83 -28.75 9.07 0.44
N ASP A 84 -28.65 10.41 0.41
CA ASP A 84 -29.82 11.31 0.40
C ASP A 84 -30.74 11.05 -0.82
N SER A 85 -30.14 10.81 -1.99
CA SER A 85 -30.89 10.42 -3.20
C SER A 85 -31.60 9.07 -3.06
N ARG A 86 -31.11 8.15 -2.22
CA ARG A 86 -31.77 6.86 -1.95
C ARG A 86 -32.91 7.01 -0.96
N GLU A 87 -32.71 7.81 0.09
CA GLU A 87 -33.74 8.05 1.10
C GLU A 87 -34.96 8.76 0.49
N THR A 88 -34.72 9.82 -0.29
CA THR A 88 -35.78 10.54 -1.02
C THR A 88 -36.56 9.65 -1.98
N VAL A 89 -35.90 8.78 -2.75
CA VAL A 89 -36.57 7.82 -3.64
C VAL A 89 -37.38 6.79 -2.85
N ASN A 90 -36.85 6.27 -1.73
CA ASN A 90 -37.57 5.30 -0.91
C ASN A 90 -38.81 5.93 -0.23
N GLN A 91 -38.72 7.20 0.16
CA GLN A 91 -39.84 7.94 0.73
C GLN A 91 -40.94 8.20 -0.30
N ALA A 92 -40.59 8.58 -1.54
CA ALA A 92 -41.56 8.75 -2.62
C ALA A 92 -42.31 7.44 -2.95
N LEU A 93 -41.58 6.31 -3.01
CA LEU A 93 -42.18 5.00 -3.26
C LEU A 93 -43.10 4.52 -2.12
N GLY A 94 -42.83 4.93 -0.87
CA GLY A 94 -43.68 4.60 0.28
C GLY A 94 -44.98 5.40 0.31
N ASP A 95 -44.92 6.69 -0.01
CA ASP A 95 -46.08 7.58 -0.03
C ASP A 95 -47.06 7.23 -1.17
N ASP A 96 -46.54 6.84 -2.34
CA ASP A 96 -47.35 6.34 -3.46
C ASP A 96 -48.11 5.05 -3.10
N GLY A 97 -47.53 4.19 -2.25
CA GLY A 97 -48.15 2.95 -1.78
C GLY A 97 -49.29 3.17 -0.78
N GLU A 98 -49.14 4.15 0.13
CA GLU A 98 -50.20 4.51 1.08
C GLU A 98 -51.35 5.25 0.39
N GLN A 99 -51.06 6.10 -0.61
CA GLN A 99 -52.10 6.78 -1.39
C GLN A 99 -52.92 5.82 -2.26
N MET A 100 -52.31 4.78 -2.83
CA MET A 100 -53.03 3.73 -3.57
C MET A 100 -53.94 2.88 -2.66
N ALA A 101 -53.49 2.57 -1.44
CA ALA A 101 -54.28 1.80 -0.47
C ALA A 101 -55.45 2.58 0.14
N ALA A 102 -55.39 3.92 0.12
CA ALA A 102 -56.47 4.80 0.60
C ALA A 102 -57.57 5.06 -0.45
N LEU A 103 -57.36 4.63 -1.70
CA LEU A 103 -58.31 4.78 -2.81
C LEU A 103 -59.14 3.51 -3.11
N ASP A 104 -58.86 2.40 -2.42
CA ASP A 104 -59.64 1.14 -2.40
C ASP A 104 -60.50 1.02 -1.13
#